data_AF-A0A1W9QIG3-F1
#
_entry.id   AF-A0A1W9QIG3-F1
#
_cell.length_a   1.000
_cell.length_b   1.000
_cell.length_c   1.000
_cell.angle_alpha   90.00
_cell.angle_beta   90.00
_cell.angle_gamma   90.00
#
_symmetry.space_group_name_H-M   'P 1'
#
loop_
_entity.id
_entity.type
_entity.pdbx_description
1 polymer ?
#
loop_
_entity_poly.entity_id
_entity_poly.type
_entity_poly.pdbx_seq_one_letter_code
_entity_poly.pdbx_strand_id
1 'polypeptide(L)'
;MCADINGAFSCATAGNACENDGDCCSKLCGENGFCLLGSSFCVQLGDLCTDNEQCCHGTCAIEDGATIGYCQVQVGSGSRCDNKLMAGEVCEGDCAACCSRACAPHPTSGKTICQPPSGCRPEGELCRTDRDCCGGDPDADLPGAGNATCEDINEQGIGRCKNRGCTPQGGICKYDDADYVEFCGGNSTSPNNCCNFLGANSNCALDLLQIPRCDAISECREAGEACATASDCCGGVPCVQDESGAFVCYDPPGECVPASGPCTVDADCCRGSLCLRRPGAATGTCGDGSVDPPDDGSGGGPDQGTGGGGGLECAAYGQTCSQSSDCCEDVPCSGGRCLYIIK
;
A
#
# COMPACT_ATOMS: atom_id res chain seq x y z
N MET A 1 1.88 -33.54 -7.33
CA MET A 1 0.76 -32.62 -7.05
C MET A 1 0.56 -32.65 -5.55
N CYS A 2 0.87 -31.55 -4.88
CA CYS A 2 0.55 -31.39 -3.46
C CYS A 2 -0.97 -31.17 -3.33
N ALA A 3 -1.58 -31.56 -2.23
CA ALA A 3 -2.97 -31.20 -1.98
C ALA A 3 -3.03 -29.71 -1.58
N ASP A 4 -4.07 -29.01 -2.01
CA ASP A 4 -4.33 -27.66 -1.50
C ASP A 4 -4.57 -27.72 0.02
N ILE A 5 -3.93 -26.82 0.74
CA ILE A 5 -3.99 -26.73 2.21
C ILE A 5 -4.98 -25.67 2.68
N ASN A 6 -5.56 -24.90 1.76
CA ASN A 6 -6.35 -23.71 2.06
C ASN A 6 -7.80 -24.01 2.50
N GLY A 7 -8.16 -25.30 2.69
CA GLY A 7 -9.29 -25.81 3.48
C GLY A 7 -10.72 -25.50 3.01
N ALA A 8 -10.97 -24.32 2.43
CA ALA A 8 -12.31 -23.81 2.09
C ALA A 8 -12.32 -22.88 0.86
N PHE A 9 -11.17 -22.48 0.32
CA PHE A 9 -11.12 -21.64 -0.88
C PHE A 9 -11.34 -22.47 -2.15
N SER A 10 -12.00 -21.87 -3.15
CA SER A 10 -12.27 -22.51 -4.44
C SER A 10 -11.14 -22.35 -5.47
N CYS A 11 -9.98 -21.86 -5.03
CA CYS A 11 -8.82 -21.58 -5.87
C CYS A 11 -7.62 -22.43 -5.42
N ALA A 12 -6.72 -22.66 -6.36
CA ALA A 12 -5.48 -23.38 -6.19
C ALA A 12 -4.40 -22.48 -5.58
N THR A 13 -3.65 -23.03 -4.63
CA THR A 13 -2.49 -22.37 -4.02
C THR A 13 -1.27 -22.41 -4.94
N ALA A 14 -0.30 -21.53 -4.72
CA ALA A 14 0.94 -21.49 -5.48
C ALA A 14 1.63 -22.85 -5.59
N GLY A 15 2.14 -23.17 -6.78
CA GLY A 15 2.74 -24.47 -7.11
C GLY A 15 1.76 -25.56 -7.56
N ASN A 16 0.45 -25.30 -7.51
CA ASN A 16 -0.57 -26.17 -8.12
C ASN A 16 -0.86 -25.77 -9.57
N ALA A 17 -1.39 -26.72 -10.33
CA ALA A 17 -1.65 -26.55 -11.75
C ALA A 17 -2.80 -25.56 -11.99
N CYS A 18 -2.70 -24.76 -13.05
CA CYS A 18 -3.72 -23.82 -13.50
C CYS A 18 -3.76 -23.77 -15.03
N GLU A 19 -4.93 -23.44 -15.57
CA GLU A 19 -5.14 -23.11 -16.98
C GLU A 19 -5.24 -21.61 -17.20
N ASN A 20 -5.76 -20.88 -16.20
CA ASN A 20 -5.94 -19.44 -16.25
C ASN A 20 -5.74 -18.81 -14.86
N ASP A 21 -5.59 -17.49 -14.83
CA ASP A 21 -5.38 -16.72 -13.60
C ASP A 21 -6.48 -16.90 -12.56
N GLY A 22 -7.72 -17.11 -13.00
CA GLY A 22 -8.87 -17.31 -12.11
C GLY A 22 -8.77 -18.58 -11.26
N ASP A 23 -8.00 -19.56 -11.70
CA ASP A 23 -7.77 -20.81 -10.98
C ASP A 23 -6.91 -20.59 -9.72
N CYS A 24 -6.05 -19.57 -9.73
CA CYS A 24 -5.08 -19.32 -8.66
C CYS A 24 -5.62 -18.35 -7.61
N CYS A 25 -5.34 -18.63 -6.34
CA CYS A 25 -5.69 -17.70 -5.25
C CYS A 25 -4.96 -16.37 -5.40
N SER A 26 -3.72 -16.40 -5.86
CA SER A 26 -2.95 -15.21 -6.24
C SER A 26 -3.50 -14.42 -7.43
N LYS A 27 -4.42 -14.99 -8.23
CA LYS A 27 -4.81 -14.48 -9.54
C LYS A 27 -3.68 -14.41 -10.57
N LEU A 28 -2.66 -15.25 -10.41
CA LEU A 28 -1.51 -15.33 -11.30
C LEU A 28 -1.15 -16.77 -11.63
N CYS A 29 -1.49 -17.18 -12.85
CA CYS A 29 -1.09 -18.45 -13.45
C CYS A 29 0.17 -18.23 -14.30
N GLY A 30 1.27 -18.89 -13.92
CA GLY A 30 2.53 -18.79 -14.66
C GLY A 30 2.45 -19.45 -16.04
N GLU A 31 3.35 -19.04 -16.94
CA GLU A 31 3.46 -19.63 -18.29
C GLU A 31 3.75 -21.15 -18.27
N ASN A 32 4.29 -21.64 -17.16
CA ASN A 32 4.53 -23.06 -16.91
C ASN A 32 3.26 -23.84 -16.50
N GLY A 33 2.10 -23.17 -16.41
CA GLY A 33 0.82 -23.77 -16.00
C GLY A 33 0.71 -24.02 -14.50
N PHE A 34 1.40 -23.22 -13.67
CA PHE A 34 1.33 -23.32 -12.21
C PHE A 34 1.06 -21.97 -11.56
N CYS A 35 0.30 -21.96 -10.46
CA CYS A 35 0.00 -20.76 -9.68
C CYS A 35 1.26 -20.17 -9.04
N LEU A 36 1.39 -18.84 -9.04
CA LEU A 36 2.53 -18.09 -8.52
C LEU A 36 2.09 -17.10 -7.42
N LEU A 37 2.89 -16.88 -6.37
CA LEU A 37 2.58 -15.92 -5.29
C LEU A 37 2.74 -14.44 -5.71
N GLY A 38 3.48 -14.17 -6.78
CA GLY A 38 3.99 -12.84 -7.12
C GLY A 38 3.00 -11.90 -7.82
N SER A 39 1.70 -11.97 -7.52
CA SER A 39 0.74 -11.02 -8.08
C SER A 39 0.88 -9.60 -7.52
N SER A 40 1.50 -9.46 -6.34
CA SER A 40 1.65 -8.20 -5.61
C SER A 40 2.88 -8.25 -4.67
N PHE A 41 3.09 -7.19 -3.88
CA PHE A 41 4.09 -7.13 -2.80
C PHE A 41 3.67 -7.94 -1.55
N CYS A 42 2.46 -8.48 -1.53
CA CYS A 42 1.93 -9.32 -0.45
C CYS A 42 1.13 -10.51 -1.00
N VAL A 43 1.06 -11.57 -0.20
CA VAL A 43 0.35 -12.81 -0.53
C VAL A 43 -1.16 -12.60 -0.43
N GLN A 44 -1.85 -13.03 -1.48
CA GLN A 44 -3.29 -12.92 -1.62
C GLN A 44 -4.03 -13.89 -0.69
N LEU A 45 -5.29 -13.57 -0.43
CA LEU A 45 -6.18 -14.39 0.37
C LEU A 45 -6.28 -15.83 -0.16
N GLY A 46 -6.16 -16.81 0.74
CA GLY A 46 -6.26 -18.23 0.43
C GLY A 46 -5.00 -18.85 -0.17
N ASP A 47 -3.92 -18.08 -0.35
CA ASP A 47 -2.64 -18.58 -0.87
C ASP A 47 -1.59 -18.80 0.23
N LEU A 48 -0.48 -19.45 -0.12
CA LEU A 48 0.52 -19.98 0.83
C LEU A 48 1.26 -18.89 1.59
N CYS A 49 1.40 -19.08 2.90
CA CYS A 49 2.21 -18.24 3.76
C CYS A 49 2.95 -19.08 4.82
N THR A 50 4.03 -18.53 5.36
CA THR A 50 4.76 -19.08 6.52
C THR A 50 4.70 -18.17 7.74
N ASP A 51 4.26 -16.93 7.55
CA ASP A 51 4.13 -15.94 8.60
C ASP A 51 3.04 -14.91 8.25
N ASN A 52 2.55 -14.22 9.27
CA ASN A 52 1.54 -13.18 9.16
C ASN A 52 1.96 -12.00 8.29
N GLU A 53 3.26 -11.68 8.30
CA GLU A 53 3.82 -10.52 7.61
C GLU A 53 3.87 -10.71 6.09
N GLN A 54 3.57 -11.90 5.57
CA GLN A 54 3.45 -12.14 4.13
C GLN A 54 2.06 -11.79 3.59
N CYS A 55 1.01 -11.88 4.40
CA CYS A 55 -0.37 -11.79 3.95
C CYS A 55 -0.84 -10.34 3.82
N CYS A 56 -1.57 -10.00 2.76
CA CYS A 56 -2.16 -8.66 2.60
C CYS A 56 -3.14 -8.28 3.73
N HIS A 57 -3.67 -9.27 4.46
CA HIS A 57 -4.51 -9.09 5.65
C HIS A 57 -3.77 -9.25 6.97
N GLY A 58 -2.47 -9.57 6.96
CA GLY A 58 -1.67 -9.70 8.16
C GLY A 58 -1.91 -10.98 8.96
N THR A 59 -2.57 -12.00 8.39
CA THR A 59 -2.87 -13.25 9.10
C THR A 59 -2.59 -14.46 8.22
N CYS A 60 -1.70 -15.33 8.73
CA CYS A 60 -1.37 -16.63 8.18
C CYS A 60 -1.96 -17.75 9.05
N ALA A 61 -2.91 -18.51 8.52
CA ALA A 61 -3.55 -19.63 9.19
C ALA A 61 -2.65 -20.87 9.13
N ILE A 62 -1.89 -21.14 10.19
CA ILE A 62 -1.04 -22.34 10.28
C ILE A 62 -1.68 -23.32 11.26
N GLU A 63 -2.03 -24.52 10.78
CA GLU A 63 -2.58 -25.58 11.64
C GLU A 63 -1.52 -26.12 12.62
N ASP A 64 -1.98 -26.66 13.76
CA ASP A 64 -1.09 -27.23 14.78
C ASP A 64 -0.15 -28.30 14.20
N GLY A 65 1.15 -28.04 14.27
CA GLY A 65 2.20 -28.93 13.76
C GLY A 65 2.53 -28.74 12.27
N ALA A 66 1.89 -27.82 11.56
CA ALA A 66 2.27 -27.40 10.22
C ALA A 66 3.34 -26.31 10.24
N THR A 67 4.04 -26.14 9.11
CA THR A 67 5.06 -25.08 8.89
C THR A 67 4.66 -24.08 7.81
N ILE A 68 3.63 -24.41 7.04
CA ILE A 68 3.06 -23.59 5.98
C ILE A 68 1.56 -23.53 6.25
N GLY A 69 1.00 -22.33 6.13
CA GLY A 69 -0.40 -22.04 6.23
C GLY A 69 -0.93 -21.36 4.98
N TYR A 70 -2.09 -20.74 5.12
CA TYR A 70 -2.68 -19.92 4.07
C TYR A 70 -3.12 -18.56 4.60
N CYS A 71 -3.06 -17.53 3.76
CA CYS A 71 -3.51 -16.21 4.13
C CYS A 71 -5.02 -16.21 4.34
N GLN A 72 -5.46 -15.61 5.44
CA GLN A 72 -6.88 -15.51 5.77
C GLN A 72 -7.26 -14.07 6.11
N VAL A 73 -8.54 -13.75 5.95
CA VAL A 73 -9.07 -12.50 6.47
C VAL A 73 -9.23 -12.66 7.97
N GLN A 74 -8.56 -11.79 8.73
CA GLN A 74 -8.96 -11.50 10.11
C GLN A 74 -9.70 -10.17 10.09
N VAL A 75 -11.03 -10.25 10.15
CA VAL A 75 -11.89 -9.08 10.26
C VAL A 75 -11.65 -8.49 11.65
N GLY A 76 -11.11 -7.27 11.66
CA GLY A 76 -11.09 -6.46 12.88
C GLY A 76 -12.51 -6.06 13.29
N SER A 77 -12.63 -5.43 14.45
CA SER A 77 -13.90 -4.92 14.97
C SER A 77 -14.37 -3.66 14.23
N GLY A 78 -15.08 -3.81 13.11
CA GLY A 78 -15.89 -2.74 12.53
C GLY A 78 -15.07 -1.57 11.99
N SER A 79 -14.12 -1.82 11.09
CA SER A 79 -13.42 -0.77 10.34
C SER A 79 -14.17 -0.44 9.04
N ARG A 80 -13.94 0.77 8.51
CA ARG A 80 -14.52 1.19 7.23
C ARG A 80 -14.09 0.31 6.03
N CYS A 81 -13.01 -0.44 6.17
CA CYS A 81 -12.45 -1.30 5.13
C CYS A 81 -12.76 -2.78 5.33
N ASP A 82 -13.65 -3.15 6.26
CA ASP A 82 -13.96 -4.56 6.53
C ASP A 82 -14.57 -5.30 5.32
N ASN A 83 -15.21 -4.56 4.42
CA ASN A 83 -15.76 -5.10 3.15
C ASN A 83 -15.01 -4.57 1.93
N LYS A 84 -13.73 -4.22 2.11
CA LYS A 84 -12.86 -3.68 1.06
C LYS A 84 -11.58 -4.49 1.00
N LEU A 85 -10.94 -4.41 -0.15
CA LEU A 85 -9.62 -4.95 -0.40
C LEU A 85 -8.55 -4.07 0.22
N MET A 86 -7.57 -4.67 0.86
CA MET A 86 -6.45 -4.01 1.52
C MET A 86 -5.33 -3.68 0.53
N ALA A 87 -4.41 -2.79 0.92
CA ALA A 87 -3.24 -2.51 0.10
C ALA A 87 -2.53 -3.80 -0.35
N GLY A 88 -2.35 -3.94 -1.66
CA GLY A 88 -1.70 -5.08 -2.30
C GLY A 88 -2.63 -6.22 -2.72
N GLU A 89 -3.91 -6.22 -2.35
CA GLU A 89 -4.84 -7.19 -2.89
C GLU A 89 -5.20 -6.91 -4.35
N VAL A 90 -5.40 -7.96 -5.15
CA VAL A 90 -5.80 -7.85 -6.56
C VAL A 90 -7.23 -7.31 -6.66
N CYS A 91 -7.40 -6.20 -7.39
CA CYS A 91 -8.66 -5.45 -7.47
C CYS A 91 -9.34 -5.51 -8.84
N GLU A 92 -8.74 -6.18 -9.82
CA GLU A 92 -9.33 -6.41 -11.16
C GLU A 92 -9.80 -5.12 -11.88
N GLY A 93 -9.18 -3.98 -11.56
CA GLY A 93 -9.51 -2.68 -12.13
C GLY A 93 -10.59 -1.89 -11.36
N ASP A 94 -11.22 -2.48 -10.34
CA ASP A 94 -12.23 -1.80 -9.53
C ASP A 94 -11.60 -1.06 -8.35
N CYS A 95 -11.39 0.26 -8.50
CA CYS A 95 -10.90 1.06 -7.38
C CYS A 95 -11.96 1.31 -6.29
N ALA A 96 -13.25 1.02 -6.49
CA ALA A 96 -14.22 1.00 -5.39
C ALA A 96 -14.08 -0.23 -4.51
N ALA A 97 -13.44 -1.31 -4.97
CA ALA A 97 -13.12 -2.46 -4.13
C ALA A 97 -12.03 -2.13 -3.11
N CYS A 98 -11.09 -1.24 -3.45
CA CYS A 98 -9.94 -0.91 -2.60
C CYS A 98 -10.27 0.03 -1.44
N CYS A 99 -9.74 -0.28 -0.26
CA CYS A 99 -9.77 0.57 0.94
C CYS A 99 -9.11 1.94 0.64
N SER A 100 -7.98 1.92 -0.08
CA SER A 100 -7.27 3.10 -0.55
C SER A 100 -7.98 3.86 -1.67
N ARG A 101 -9.01 3.27 -2.29
CA ARG A 101 -9.69 3.80 -3.47
C ARG A 101 -8.80 3.98 -4.71
N ALA A 102 -7.65 3.31 -4.76
CA ALA A 102 -6.78 3.28 -5.94
C ALA A 102 -6.52 1.83 -6.36
N CYS A 103 -6.80 1.51 -7.61
CA CYS A 103 -6.55 0.21 -8.23
C CYS A 103 -5.72 0.44 -9.48
N ALA A 104 -4.47 -0.04 -9.48
CA ALA A 104 -3.55 0.16 -10.60
C ALA A 104 -2.55 -0.99 -10.70
N PRO A 105 -1.86 -1.15 -11.85
CA PRO A 105 -0.96 -2.27 -12.07
C PRO A 105 0.20 -2.32 -11.07
N HIS A 106 0.52 -3.53 -10.62
CA HIS A 106 1.76 -3.86 -9.95
C HIS A 106 2.86 -4.04 -11.01
N PRO A 107 4.01 -3.36 -10.89
CA PRO A 107 4.98 -3.19 -11.97
C PRO A 107 5.64 -4.48 -12.47
N THR A 108 5.66 -5.55 -11.67
CA THR A 108 6.32 -6.81 -12.07
C THR A 108 5.34 -7.89 -12.52
N SER A 109 4.07 -7.81 -12.11
CA SER A 109 3.08 -8.87 -12.38
C SER A 109 2.03 -8.45 -13.39
N GLY A 110 1.90 -7.14 -13.66
CA GLY A 110 0.83 -6.58 -14.48
C GLY A 110 -0.56 -6.64 -13.86
N LYS A 111 -0.71 -7.30 -12.70
CA LYS A 111 -1.99 -7.41 -12.00
C LYS A 111 -2.34 -6.06 -11.40
N THR A 112 -3.58 -5.64 -11.56
CA THR A 112 -4.08 -4.46 -10.87
C THR A 112 -4.30 -4.81 -9.41
N ILE A 113 -3.65 -4.05 -8.53
CA ILE A 113 -3.72 -4.23 -7.08
C ILE A 113 -4.21 -2.94 -6.44
N CYS A 114 -4.74 -3.06 -5.23
CA CYS A 114 -5.04 -1.92 -4.39
C CYS A 114 -3.75 -1.20 -4.04
N GLN A 115 -3.54 -0.08 -4.71
CA GLN A 115 -2.33 0.70 -4.54
C GLN A 115 -2.31 1.26 -3.13
N PRO A 116 -1.17 1.16 -2.45
CA PRO A 116 -1.07 1.74 -1.12
C PRO A 116 -1.21 3.27 -1.14
N PRO A 117 -1.78 3.83 -0.08
CA PRO A 117 -1.63 5.23 0.31
C PRO A 117 -0.18 5.68 0.46
N SER A 118 0.19 6.84 -0.09
CA SER A 118 1.41 7.55 0.32
C SER A 118 1.26 8.10 1.74
N GLY A 119 2.33 8.10 2.52
CA GLY A 119 2.35 8.60 3.88
C GLY A 119 1.64 7.66 4.86
N CYS A 120 0.84 8.24 5.74
CA CYS A 120 0.15 7.53 6.81
C CYS A 120 -0.90 6.52 6.29
N ARG A 121 -1.18 5.51 7.12
CA ARG A 121 -2.17 4.48 6.83
C ARG A 121 -3.58 4.95 7.21
N PRO A 122 -4.54 4.97 6.27
CA PRO A 122 -5.93 5.28 6.56
C PRO A 122 -6.59 4.20 7.45
N GLU A 123 -7.62 4.55 8.22
CA GLU A 123 -8.48 3.60 8.95
C GLU A 123 -8.84 2.37 8.10
N GLY A 124 -8.73 1.20 8.71
CA GLY A 124 -8.94 -0.09 8.10
C GLY A 124 -7.65 -0.75 7.58
N GLU A 125 -6.66 0.04 7.12
CA GLU A 125 -5.36 -0.47 6.69
C GLU A 125 -4.57 -1.10 7.83
N LEU A 126 -3.66 -2.01 7.47
CA LEU A 126 -2.79 -2.66 8.42
C LEU A 126 -1.81 -1.66 9.05
N CYS A 127 -1.52 -1.86 10.33
CA CYS A 127 -0.57 -1.10 11.12
C CYS A 127 0.14 -1.98 12.14
N ARG A 128 1.21 -1.47 12.74
CA ARG A 128 1.92 -2.07 13.87
C ARG A 128 1.92 -1.14 15.08
N THR A 129 1.87 0.16 14.85
CA THR A 129 1.85 1.17 15.89
C THR A 129 0.80 2.23 15.58
N ASP A 130 0.36 2.98 16.60
CA ASP A 130 -0.57 4.10 16.40
C ASP A 130 -0.02 5.10 15.37
N ARG A 131 1.29 5.39 15.40
CA ARG A 131 1.94 6.34 14.49
C ARG A 131 1.89 5.94 13.02
N ASP A 132 1.67 4.67 12.71
CA ASP A 132 1.46 4.21 11.33
C ASP A 132 0.16 4.79 10.75
N CYS A 133 -0.82 5.04 11.60
CA CYS A 133 -2.14 5.49 11.22
C CYS A 133 -2.20 7.00 11.02
N CYS A 134 -2.98 7.44 10.04
CA CYS A 134 -3.29 8.85 9.88
C CYS A 134 -3.93 9.41 11.15
N GLY A 135 -3.34 10.47 11.71
CA GLY A 135 -3.77 11.05 12.99
C GLY A 135 -3.38 10.23 14.22
N GLY A 136 -2.49 9.24 14.10
CA GLY A 136 -2.09 8.42 15.25
C GLY A 136 -0.89 8.96 16.03
N ASP A 137 -0.08 9.83 15.43
CA ASP A 137 0.94 10.57 16.17
C ASP A 137 0.29 11.76 16.91
N PRO A 138 0.29 11.78 18.26
CA PRO A 138 -0.30 12.88 19.02
C PRO A 138 0.52 14.16 18.98
N ASP A 139 1.80 14.05 18.63
CA ASP A 139 2.74 15.17 18.57
C ASP A 139 2.80 15.81 17.17
N ALA A 140 2.14 15.20 16.18
CA ALA A 140 2.04 15.78 14.84
C ALA A 140 1.21 17.06 14.88
N ASP A 141 1.74 18.14 14.30
CA ASP A 141 1.01 19.40 14.11
C ASP A 141 0.06 19.28 12.90
N LEU A 142 -0.88 18.32 12.97
CA LEU A 142 -1.81 18.00 11.89
C LEU A 142 -3.25 17.86 12.41
N PRO A 143 -4.26 18.22 11.59
CA PRO A 143 -5.67 18.02 11.92
C PRO A 143 -5.99 16.57 12.34
N GLY A 144 -6.40 16.41 13.59
CA GLY A 144 -6.76 15.10 14.15
C GLY A 144 -5.58 14.26 14.68
N ALA A 145 -4.45 14.88 15.00
CA ALA A 145 -3.37 14.24 15.76
C ALA A 145 -3.88 13.58 17.06
N GLY A 146 -3.42 12.36 17.32
CA GLY A 146 -3.86 11.50 18.42
C GLY A 146 -5.27 10.91 18.29
N ASN A 147 -5.98 11.09 17.17
CA ASN A 147 -7.32 10.52 16.97
C ASN A 147 -7.33 9.10 16.40
N ALA A 148 -6.19 8.54 16.00
CA ALA A 148 -6.13 7.17 15.50
C ALA A 148 -5.33 6.25 16.41
N THR A 149 -5.74 4.99 16.47
CA THR A 149 -5.02 3.92 17.15
C THR A 149 -4.88 2.72 16.24
N CYS A 150 -3.82 1.96 16.40
CA CYS A 150 -3.66 0.66 15.78
C CYS A 150 -4.33 -0.41 16.67
N GLU A 151 -5.50 -0.90 16.25
CA GLU A 151 -6.23 -1.92 17.00
C GLU A 151 -5.76 -3.31 16.58
N ASP A 152 -5.16 -4.05 17.52
CA ASP A 152 -4.66 -5.40 17.29
C ASP A 152 -5.75 -6.32 16.71
N ILE A 153 -5.41 -7.02 15.62
CA ILE A 153 -6.33 -8.00 15.02
C ILE A 153 -5.96 -9.44 15.38
N ASN A 154 -4.71 -9.72 15.73
CA ASN A 154 -4.20 -11.09 15.86
C ASN A 154 -3.29 -11.35 17.07
N GLU A 155 -3.18 -10.42 18.03
CA GLU A 155 -2.28 -10.51 19.21
C GLU A 155 -0.79 -10.70 18.86
N GLN A 156 -0.41 -10.55 17.59
CA GLN A 156 0.94 -10.82 17.06
C GLN A 156 1.62 -9.54 16.52
N GLY A 157 1.14 -8.37 16.94
CA GLY A 157 1.73 -7.08 16.61
C GLY A 157 1.35 -6.52 15.23
N ILE A 158 0.32 -7.09 14.59
CA ILE A 158 -0.35 -6.47 13.44
C ILE A 158 -1.77 -6.11 13.87
N GLY A 159 -2.13 -4.86 13.62
CA GLY A 159 -3.45 -4.29 13.86
C GLY A 159 -4.06 -3.67 12.62
N ARG A 160 -5.19 -3.00 12.82
CA ARG A 160 -5.85 -2.14 11.84
C ARG A 160 -6.01 -0.74 12.37
N CYS A 161 -5.79 0.24 11.53
CA CYS A 161 -5.98 1.63 11.91
C CYS A 161 -7.45 1.89 12.25
N LYS A 162 -7.70 2.49 13.42
CA LYS A 162 -9.03 2.88 13.88
C LYS A 162 -9.06 4.37 14.23
N ASN A 163 -9.97 5.10 13.58
CA ASN A 163 -10.20 6.51 13.87
C ASN A 163 -11.22 6.67 15.01
N ARG A 164 -10.98 7.63 15.89
CA ARG A 164 -11.85 8.01 17.01
C ARG A 164 -12.38 9.42 16.76
N GLY A 165 -13.60 9.52 16.25
CA GLY A 165 -14.28 10.80 16.02
C GLY A 165 -14.27 11.26 14.56
N CYS A 166 -13.43 12.24 14.23
CA CYS A 166 -13.32 12.78 12.86
C CYS A 166 -12.27 12.02 12.03
N THR A 167 -12.30 12.21 10.71
CA THR A 167 -11.26 11.67 9.82
C THR A 167 -10.05 12.62 9.80
N PRO A 168 -8.87 12.22 10.30
CA PRO A 168 -7.70 13.09 10.38
C PRO A 168 -7.11 13.41 9.00
N GLN A 169 -6.16 14.35 8.96
CA GLN A 169 -5.38 14.68 7.76
C GLN A 169 -4.85 13.39 7.10
N GLY A 170 -4.96 13.30 5.77
CA GLY A 170 -4.54 12.12 5.01
C GLY A 170 -5.45 10.89 5.13
N GLY A 171 -6.50 10.93 5.96
CA GLY A 171 -7.52 9.89 5.98
C GLY A 171 -8.40 9.89 4.74
N ILE A 172 -8.94 8.73 4.35
CA ILE A 172 -9.85 8.61 3.19
C ILE A 172 -11.19 9.30 3.49
N CYS A 173 -11.59 10.23 2.65
CA CYS A 173 -12.80 11.05 2.82
C CYS A 173 -13.88 10.76 1.78
N LYS A 174 -15.06 11.36 2.00
CA LYS A 174 -16.17 11.31 1.05
C LYS A 174 -15.88 12.18 -0.18
N TYR A 175 -15.90 11.57 -1.35
CA TYR A 175 -15.71 12.23 -2.64
C TYR A 175 -16.76 11.69 -3.61
N ASP A 176 -17.59 12.58 -4.14
CA ASP A 176 -18.74 12.27 -4.99
C ASP A 176 -18.79 13.13 -6.27
N ASP A 177 -17.62 13.63 -6.68
CA ASP A 177 -17.44 14.23 -8.00
C ASP A 177 -17.80 13.25 -9.12
N ALA A 178 -18.44 13.75 -10.18
CA ALA A 178 -19.01 12.91 -11.23
C ALA A 178 -17.94 12.11 -11.99
N ASP A 179 -16.81 12.74 -12.29
CA ASP A 179 -15.73 12.15 -13.08
C ASP A 179 -15.01 11.07 -12.26
N TYR A 180 -14.86 11.32 -10.95
CA TYR A 180 -14.37 10.33 -10.01
C TYR A 180 -15.31 9.13 -9.86
N VAL A 181 -16.63 9.37 -9.77
CA VAL A 181 -17.62 8.29 -9.68
C VAL A 181 -17.64 7.45 -10.95
N GLU A 182 -17.50 8.07 -12.12
CA GLU A 182 -17.40 7.36 -13.39
C GLU A 182 -16.12 6.53 -13.48
N PHE A 183 -14.97 7.13 -13.15
CA PHE A 183 -13.68 6.44 -13.16
C PHE A 183 -13.65 5.26 -12.20
N CYS A 184 -14.16 5.47 -10.98
CA CYS A 184 -14.01 4.52 -9.89
C CYS A 184 -15.21 3.61 -9.67
N GLY A 185 -16.22 3.68 -10.53
CA GLY A 185 -17.42 2.85 -10.44
C GLY A 185 -18.29 3.10 -9.21
N GLY A 186 -18.08 4.21 -8.49
CA GLY A 186 -18.82 4.55 -7.28
C GLY A 186 -18.23 5.69 -6.47
N ASN A 187 -19.08 6.33 -5.66
CA ASN A 187 -18.67 7.37 -4.72
C ASN A 187 -17.84 6.79 -3.57
N SER A 188 -17.00 7.62 -2.94
CA SER A 188 -16.38 7.21 -1.68
C SER A 188 -17.47 7.19 -0.61
N THR A 189 -17.76 6.01 -0.06
CA THR A 189 -18.76 5.84 1.01
C THR A 189 -18.25 6.28 2.37
N SER A 190 -17.05 6.86 2.45
CA SER A 190 -16.48 7.41 3.66
C SER A 190 -17.36 8.51 4.25
N PRO A 191 -17.33 8.73 5.59
CA PRO A 191 -18.04 9.84 6.19
C PRO A 191 -17.48 11.20 5.73
N ASN A 192 -18.36 12.18 5.60
CA ASN A 192 -18.01 13.56 5.29
C ASN A 192 -17.62 14.31 6.58
N ASN A 193 -16.55 13.90 7.26
CA ASN A 193 -16.22 14.34 8.62
C ASN A 193 -14.72 14.60 8.84
N CYS A 194 -14.03 15.17 7.86
CA CYS A 194 -12.63 15.55 8.03
C CYS A 194 -12.44 16.45 9.27
N CYS A 195 -11.36 16.20 10.02
CA CYS A 195 -11.05 16.97 11.22
C CYS A 195 -10.88 18.46 10.87
N ASN A 196 -11.30 19.34 11.79
CA ASN A 196 -11.42 20.80 11.60
C ASN A 196 -12.51 21.28 10.62
N PHE A 197 -13.19 20.37 9.90
CA PHE A 197 -14.33 20.67 9.03
C PHE A 197 -15.51 19.75 9.36
N LEU A 198 -16.11 19.96 10.54
CA LEU A 198 -17.25 19.17 11.01
C LEU A 198 -18.56 19.69 10.39
N GLY A 199 -19.36 18.81 9.77
CA GLY A 199 -20.67 19.12 9.19
C GLY A 199 -20.82 18.68 7.73
N ALA A 200 -21.66 19.37 6.94
CA ALA A 200 -21.85 19.07 5.51
C ALA A 200 -20.66 19.51 4.62
N ASN A 201 -19.68 20.21 5.19
CA ASN A 201 -18.49 20.65 4.47
C ASN A 201 -17.34 19.69 4.84
N SER A 202 -16.80 18.96 3.88
CA SER A 202 -15.47 18.37 4.01
C SER A 202 -14.52 19.06 3.06
N ASN A 203 -13.26 19.13 3.49
CA ASN A 203 -12.09 19.55 2.74
C ASN A 203 -11.45 18.32 2.05
N CYS A 204 -12.30 17.52 1.39
CA CYS A 204 -11.88 16.31 0.70
C CYS A 204 -11.29 16.68 -0.67
N ALA A 205 -10.05 16.29 -0.92
CA ALA A 205 -9.34 16.53 -2.17
C ALA A 205 -8.64 15.26 -2.67
N LEU A 206 -8.45 15.15 -3.98
CA LEU A 206 -7.64 14.06 -4.54
C LEU A 206 -6.15 14.36 -4.29
N ASP A 207 -5.42 13.38 -3.76
CA ASP A 207 -3.97 13.48 -3.60
C ASP A 207 -3.22 13.26 -4.92
N LEU A 208 -1.88 13.31 -4.86
CA LEU A 208 -1.01 13.09 -6.03
C LEU A 208 -1.22 11.72 -6.70
N LEU A 209 -1.80 10.74 -6.01
CA LEU A 209 -2.12 9.41 -6.54
C LEU A 209 -3.61 9.24 -6.88
N GLN A 210 -4.36 10.35 -6.89
CA GLN A 210 -5.80 10.41 -7.16
C GLN A 210 -6.67 9.71 -6.10
N ILE A 211 -6.15 9.58 -4.89
CA ILE A 211 -6.90 9.04 -3.76
C ILE A 211 -7.60 10.20 -3.02
N PRO A 212 -8.91 10.12 -2.69
CA PRO A 212 -9.60 11.15 -1.94
C PRO A 212 -9.16 11.18 -0.47
N ARG A 213 -8.51 12.28 -0.06
CA ARG A 213 -7.92 12.52 1.27
C ARG A 213 -8.53 13.75 1.95
N CYS A 214 -8.67 13.69 3.27
CA CYS A 214 -8.87 14.89 4.07
C CYS A 214 -7.62 15.78 3.97
N ASP A 215 -7.81 16.98 3.44
CA ASP A 215 -6.75 17.98 3.26
C ASP A 215 -7.11 19.31 3.92
N ALA A 216 -6.83 19.43 5.22
CA ALA A 216 -7.29 20.49 6.12
C ALA A 216 -6.20 21.52 6.41
N ILE A 217 -5.01 21.34 5.86
CA ILE A 217 -3.93 22.31 5.95
C ILE A 217 -4.05 23.33 4.82
N SER A 218 -3.69 24.58 5.09
CA SER A 218 -3.84 25.68 4.12
C SER A 218 -2.56 26.00 3.34
N GLU A 219 -1.41 25.57 3.86
CA GLU A 219 -0.10 25.79 3.29
C GLU A 219 0.65 24.46 3.30
N CYS A 220 1.49 24.24 2.29
CA CYS A 220 2.33 23.06 2.23
C CYS A 220 3.38 23.07 3.34
N ARG A 221 3.89 21.88 3.67
CA ARG A 221 4.85 21.59 4.72
C ARG A 221 6.26 21.51 4.13
N GLU A 222 7.20 22.17 4.76
CA GLU A 222 8.60 22.17 4.34
C GLU A 222 9.28 20.84 4.70
N ALA A 223 10.46 20.58 4.12
CA ALA A 223 11.23 19.39 4.43
C ALA A 223 11.50 19.25 5.95
N GLY A 224 11.30 18.04 6.48
CA GLY A 224 11.39 17.72 7.90
C GLY A 224 10.15 18.08 8.74
N GLU A 225 9.16 18.79 8.19
CA GLU A 225 7.90 19.04 8.89
C GLU A 225 6.94 17.85 8.81
N ALA A 226 6.08 17.72 9.83
CA ALA A 226 5.09 16.66 9.90
C ALA A 226 4.12 16.69 8.72
N CYS A 227 3.85 15.51 8.14
CA CYS A 227 2.94 15.30 7.03
C CYS A 227 2.09 14.04 7.25
N ALA A 228 0.94 13.98 6.58
CA ALA A 228 0.12 12.78 6.47
C ALA A 228 0.23 12.14 5.09
N THR A 229 0.39 12.95 4.04
CA THR A 229 0.54 12.50 2.64
C THR A 229 1.57 13.34 1.89
N ALA A 230 2.06 12.86 0.74
CA ALA A 230 2.97 13.64 -0.11
C ALA A 230 2.33 14.95 -0.63
N SER A 231 0.98 15.03 -0.68
CA SER A 231 0.29 16.28 -1.03
C SER A 231 0.44 17.37 0.03
N ASP A 232 0.74 17.00 1.27
CA ASP A 232 0.98 17.99 2.32
C ASP A 232 2.31 18.70 2.12
N CYS A 233 3.26 18.07 1.42
CA CYS A 233 4.64 18.52 1.33
C CYS A 233 4.86 19.48 0.16
N CYS A 234 5.64 20.53 0.39
CA CYS A 234 5.97 21.50 -0.65
C CYS A 234 6.71 20.83 -1.81
N GLY A 235 6.32 21.16 -3.04
CA GLY A 235 6.87 20.53 -4.25
C GLY A 235 6.44 19.08 -4.46
N GLY A 236 5.55 18.54 -3.61
CA GLY A 236 5.09 17.15 -3.71
C GLY A 236 6.19 16.14 -3.39
N VAL A 237 7.14 16.50 -2.51
CA VAL A 237 8.14 15.57 -2.02
C VAL A 237 7.49 14.44 -1.21
N PRO A 238 8.10 13.24 -1.15
CA PRO A 238 7.53 12.11 -0.41
C PRO A 238 7.26 12.42 1.08
N CYS A 239 6.17 11.89 1.61
CA CYS A 239 5.87 11.90 3.04
C CYS A 239 6.25 10.54 3.63
N VAL A 240 7.34 10.49 4.39
CA VAL A 240 7.99 9.24 4.82
C VAL A 240 8.28 9.27 6.31
N GLN A 241 8.52 8.11 6.92
CA GLN A 241 8.90 8.07 8.34
C GLN A 241 10.36 8.47 8.52
N ASP A 242 10.63 9.29 9.52
CA ASP A 242 11.97 9.57 10.03
C ASP A 242 12.46 8.47 11.00
N GLU A 243 13.66 8.65 11.56
CA GLU A 243 14.24 7.71 12.54
C GLU A 243 13.43 7.57 13.83
N SER A 244 12.55 8.53 14.13
CA SER A 244 11.66 8.50 15.30
C SER A 244 10.32 7.78 15.03
N GLY A 245 10.07 7.42 13.76
CA GLY A 245 8.82 6.85 13.27
C GLY A 245 7.73 7.89 13.03
N ALA A 246 8.07 9.19 13.02
CA ALA A 246 7.14 10.26 12.68
C ALA A 246 7.12 10.46 11.17
N PHE A 247 5.94 10.70 10.59
CA PHE A 247 5.82 11.03 9.18
C PHE A 247 6.20 12.48 8.93
N VAL A 248 7.22 12.68 8.13
CA VAL A 248 7.76 13.99 7.77
C VAL A 248 7.96 14.11 6.26
N CYS A 249 7.90 15.34 5.75
CA CYS A 249 8.29 15.62 4.38
C CYS A 249 9.77 15.30 4.20
N TYR A 250 10.09 14.52 3.16
CA TYR A 250 11.42 13.96 2.96
C TYR A 250 12.53 15.04 2.98
N ASP A 251 13.58 14.79 3.76
CA ASP A 251 14.75 15.65 3.96
C ASP A 251 16.05 14.83 3.77
N PRO A 252 16.99 15.22 2.86
CA PRO A 252 16.96 16.41 2.01
C PRO A 252 15.84 16.37 0.96
N PRO A 253 15.22 17.53 0.64
CA PRO A 253 14.12 17.57 -0.31
C PRO A 253 14.57 17.10 -1.70
N GLY A 254 13.74 16.25 -2.31
CA GLY A 254 13.92 15.72 -3.66
C GLY A 254 12.59 15.20 -4.21
N GLU A 255 12.48 15.14 -5.54
CA GLU A 255 11.26 14.66 -6.22
C GLU A 255 10.92 13.19 -5.90
N CYS A 256 11.91 12.44 -5.42
CA CYS A 256 11.82 11.05 -5.02
C CYS A 256 12.92 10.71 -4.00
N VAL A 257 12.74 9.59 -3.30
CA VAL A 257 13.72 9.02 -2.38
C VAL A 257 14.68 8.09 -3.15
N PRO A 258 16.00 8.30 -3.04
CA PRO A 258 17.00 7.41 -3.62
C PRO A 258 16.96 5.99 -3.04
N ALA A 259 17.63 5.05 -3.72
CA ALA A 259 17.82 3.70 -3.21
C ALA A 259 18.42 3.72 -1.79
N SER A 260 17.99 2.75 -0.97
CA SER A 260 18.27 2.64 0.46
C SER A 260 17.63 3.70 1.36
N GLY A 261 16.88 4.67 0.81
CA GLY A 261 16.10 5.63 1.60
C GLY A 261 14.71 5.12 2.00
N PRO A 262 14.03 5.83 2.93
CA PRO A 262 12.71 5.43 3.42
C PRO A 262 11.63 5.63 2.37
N CYS A 263 10.61 4.78 2.40
CA CYS A 263 9.44 4.94 1.53
C CYS A 263 8.18 4.48 2.26
N THR A 264 7.04 4.91 1.75
CA THR A 264 5.72 4.43 2.15
C THR A 264 5.06 3.71 1.00
N VAL A 265 5.37 4.09 -0.25
CA VAL A 265 4.83 3.53 -1.50
C VAL A 265 5.86 3.58 -2.63
N ASP A 266 5.64 2.84 -3.71
CA ASP A 266 6.54 2.85 -4.87
C ASP A 266 6.70 4.26 -5.47
N ALA A 267 5.65 5.08 -5.40
CA ALA A 267 5.65 6.47 -5.88
C ALA A 267 6.61 7.40 -5.11
N ASP A 268 7.06 7.01 -3.92
CA ASP A 268 8.06 7.76 -3.15
C ASP A 268 9.47 7.49 -3.71
N CYS A 269 9.69 6.31 -4.26
CA CYS A 269 11.01 5.90 -4.73
C CYS A 269 11.32 6.47 -6.10
N CYS A 270 12.60 6.72 -6.34
CA CYS A 270 13.06 7.13 -7.66
C CYS A 270 12.82 6.04 -8.70
N ARG A 271 12.62 6.46 -9.96
CA ARG A 271 12.37 5.58 -11.09
C ARG A 271 13.31 4.36 -11.08
N GLY A 272 12.71 3.19 -11.25
CA GLY A 272 13.42 1.91 -11.31
C GLY A 272 13.66 1.24 -9.96
N SER A 273 13.26 1.88 -8.86
CA SER A 273 13.23 1.29 -7.52
C SER A 273 11.78 1.05 -7.07
N LEU A 274 11.56 0.08 -6.19
CA LEU A 274 10.28 -0.22 -5.54
C LEU A 274 10.40 0.02 -4.04
N CYS A 275 9.26 0.26 -3.39
CA CYS A 275 9.21 0.39 -1.95
C CYS A 275 9.12 -1.00 -1.30
N LEU A 276 10.28 -1.51 -0.86
CA LEU A 276 10.38 -2.82 -0.22
C LEU A 276 9.91 -2.71 1.22
N ARG A 277 8.69 -3.19 1.48
CA ARG A 277 8.04 -3.16 2.78
C ARG A 277 7.31 -4.47 3.04
N ARG A 278 7.21 -4.84 4.32
CA ARG A 278 6.37 -5.97 4.73
C ARG A 278 4.92 -5.51 4.88
N PRO A 279 3.94 -6.36 4.59
CA PRO A 279 2.57 -6.20 5.08
C PRO A 279 2.49 -5.71 6.53
N GLY A 280 1.62 -4.72 6.75
CA GLY A 280 1.46 -4.02 8.02
C GLY A 280 2.53 -2.99 8.36
N ALA A 281 3.67 -2.96 7.67
CA ALA A 281 4.63 -1.88 7.84
C ALA A 281 4.11 -0.61 7.15
N ALA A 282 4.13 0.51 7.89
CA ALA A 282 3.86 1.84 7.34
C ALA A 282 4.97 2.31 6.39
N THR A 283 6.20 1.89 6.64
CA THR A 283 7.37 2.28 5.87
C THR A 283 8.17 1.07 5.38
N GLY A 284 8.99 1.28 4.37
CA GLY A 284 9.94 0.35 3.81
C GLY A 284 11.18 1.08 3.32
N THR A 285 11.93 0.43 2.43
CA THR A 285 13.15 0.97 1.85
C THR A 285 13.09 0.92 0.33
N CYS A 286 13.48 2.00 -0.34
CA CYS A 286 13.60 2.00 -1.80
C CYS A 286 14.72 1.04 -2.24
N GLY A 287 14.40 0.08 -3.09
CA GLY A 287 15.35 -0.91 -3.59
C GLY A 287 14.95 -1.47 -4.95
N ASP A 288 15.76 -2.32 -5.54
CA ASP A 288 15.59 -2.86 -6.90
C ASP A 288 14.58 -4.03 -7.00
N GLY A 289 13.77 -4.27 -5.97
CA GLY A 289 12.77 -5.36 -6.00
C GLY A 289 13.35 -6.74 -5.68
N SER A 290 14.66 -6.91 -5.51
CA SER A 290 15.19 -8.11 -4.86
C SER A 290 14.92 -8.01 -3.37
N VAL A 291 13.75 -8.45 -2.94
CA VAL A 291 13.61 -8.94 -1.56
C VAL A 291 14.56 -10.12 -1.45
N ASP A 292 15.69 -9.92 -0.79
CA ASP A 292 16.50 -11.05 -0.33
C ASP A 292 15.56 -11.98 0.44
N PRO A 293 15.49 -13.29 0.11
CA PRO A 293 14.78 -14.23 0.95
C PRO A 293 15.34 -14.13 2.38
N PRO A 294 14.52 -14.31 3.42
CA PRO A 294 14.97 -14.14 4.80
C PRO A 294 16.25 -14.96 5.03
N ASP A 295 17.30 -14.26 5.45
CA ASP A 295 18.63 -14.78 5.76
C ASP A 295 18.55 -16.16 6.44
N ASP A 296 18.94 -17.22 5.74
CA ASP A 296 19.05 -18.57 6.27
C ASP A 296 20.38 -18.78 7.02
N GLY A 297 20.76 -17.79 7.83
CA GLY A 297 21.72 -17.92 8.93
C GLY A 297 23.07 -18.57 8.60
N SER A 298 23.54 -18.54 7.36
CA SER A 298 24.76 -19.25 6.95
C SER A 298 25.85 -18.26 6.55
N GLY A 299 26.72 -17.97 7.52
CA GLY A 299 27.86 -17.06 7.36
C GLY A 299 28.78 -17.46 6.19
N GLY A 300 28.77 -16.62 5.15
CA GLY A 300 29.74 -16.58 4.05
C GLY A 300 30.20 -15.14 3.86
N GLY A 301 31.51 -14.93 3.66
CA GLY A 301 32.17 -13.63 3.73
C GLY A 301 31.77 -12.60 2.64
N PRO A 302 32.24 -11.35 2.77
CA PRO A 302 31.79 -10.24 1.95
C PRO A 302 32.25 -10.41 0.50
N ASP A 303 31.29 -10.65 -0.40
CA ASP A 303 31.55 -10.59 -1.83
C ASP A 303 31.54 -9.12 -2.27
N GLN A 304 32.69 -8.67 -2.76
CA GLN A 304 32.85 -7.33 -3.31
C GLN A 304 32.44 -7.33 -4.78
N GLY A 305 31.13 -7.22 -5.01
CA GLY A 305 30.55 -6.97 -6.33
C GLY A 305 30.28 -5.49 -6.55
N THR A 306 31.08 -4.84 -7.41
CA THR A 306 30.86 -3.48 -7.90
C THR A 306 29.57 -3.39 -8.74
N GLY A 307 28.61 -2.60 -8.23
CA GLY A 307 27.58 -1.81 -8.93
C GLY A 307 27.11 -2.22 -10.33
N GLY A 308 25.92 -2.82 -10.38
CA GLY A 308 25.13 -3.04 -11.60
C GLY A 308 23.77 -3.63 -11.23
N GLY A 309 22.99 -2.89 -10.42
CA GLY A 309 21.68 -3.32 -9.93
C GLY A 309 20.65 -3.42 -11.05
N GLY A 310 20.02 -4.58 -11.16
CA GLY A 310 18.91 -4.84 -12.08
C GLY A 310 17.62 -4.24 -11.56
N GLY A 311 17.55 -2.90 -11.45
CA GLY A 311 16.32 -2.19 -11.14
C GLY A 311 15.28 -2.35 -12.24
N LEU A 312 14.02 -2.06 -11.91
CA LEU A 312 12.91 -2.06 -12.85
C LEU A 312 13.21 -1.13 -14.04
N GLU A 313 13.06 -1.60 -15.27
CA GLU A 313 13.40 -0.81 -16.47
C GLU A 313 12.41 0.34 -16.74
N CYS A 314 11.25 0.27 -16.10
CA CYS A 314 10.17 1.24 -16.18
C CYS A 314 9.86 1.86 -14.79
N ALA A 315 9.07 2.92 -14.79
CA ALA A 315 8.56 3.61 -13.61
C ALA A 315 7.26 2.94 -13.15
N ALA A 316 7.20 2.58 -11.87
CA ALA A 316 6.02 2.02 -11.24
C ALA A 316 4.90 3.07 -11.12
N TYR A 317 3.69 2.63 -10.77
CA TYR A 317 2.56 3.53 -10.58
C TYR A 317 2.88 4.64 -9.57
N GLY A 318 2.59 5.88 -9.94
CA GLY A 318 2.85 7.10 -9.17
C GLY A 318 4.28 7.65 -9.27
N GLN A 319 5.25 6.91 -9.81
CA GLN A 319 6.62 7.41 -9.99
C GLN A 319 6.72 8.47 -11.10
N THR A 320 7.77 9.28 -11.02
CA THR A 320 8.07 10.33 -12.01
C THR A 320 8.33 9.76 -13.40
N CYS A 321 7.83 10.42 -14.43
CA CYS A 321 8.02 10.06 -15.83
C CYS A 321 8.13 11.30 -16.73
N SER A 322 8.72 11.14 -17.91
CA SER A 322 8.75 12.18 -18.95
C SER A 322 7.83 11.86 -20.12
N GLN A 323 7.59 10.57 -20.38
CA GLN A 323 6.72 10.08 -21.45
C GLN A 323 6.05 8.76 -21.05
N SER A 324 4.93 8.40 -21.68
CA SER A 324 4.18 7.20 -21.29
C SER A 324 4.96 5.89 -21.44
N SER A 325 5.95 5.82 -22.33
CA SER A 325 6.81 4.64 -22.46
C SER A 325 7.80 4.47 -21.29
N ASP A 326 7.91 5.46 -20.40
CA ASP A 326 8.68 5.30 -19.17
C ASP A 326 7.94 4.43 -18.15
N CYS A 327 6.61 4.34 -18.25
CA CYS A 327 5.75 3.72 -17.26
C CYS A 327 5.54 2.23 -17.55
N CYS A 328 5.47 1.43 -16.50
CA CYS A 328 5.15 0.01 -16.63
C CYS A 328 3.68 -0.20 -17.02
N GLU A 329 3.38 -1.35 -17.62
CA GLU A 329 2.00 -1.84 -17.82
C GLU A 329 1.07 -0.85 -18.57
N ASP A 330 1.64 -0.11 -19.53
CA ASP A 330 0.93 0.88 -20.36
C ASP A 330 0.23 2.00 -19.56
N VAL A 331 0.66 2.24 -18.31
CA VAL A 331 0.16 3.35 -17.51
C VAL A 331 0.57 4.67 -18.19
N PRO A 332 -0.33 5.65 -18.37
CA PRO A 332 0.02 6.90 -19.03
C PRO A 332 0.91 7.78 -18.12
N CYS A 333 1.84 8.50 -18.74
CA CYS A 333 2.57 9.56 -18.07
C CYS A 333 1.71 10.84 -18.03
N SER A 334 1.10 11.11 -16.87
CA SER A 334 0.15 12.20 -16.67
C SER A 334 0.64 13.12 -15.56
N GLY A 335 0.76 14.42 -15.84
CA GLY A 335 1.25 15.38 -14.84
C GLY A 335 2.68 15.11 -14.37
N GLY A 336 3.50 14.44 -15.20
CA GLY A 336 4.87 14.04 -14.85
C GLY A 336 4.96 12.78 -13.99
N ARG A 337 3.87 12.04 -13.79
CA ARG A 337 3.83 10.78 -13.04
C ARG A 337 3.09 9.66 -13.79
N CYS A 338 3.48 8.42 -13.55
CA CYS A 338 2.83 7.23 -14.12
C CYS A 338 1.51 6.95 -13.41
N LEU A 339 0.42 7.59 -13.84
CA LEU A 339 -0.89 7.42 -13.21
C LEU A 339 -2.06 7.78 -14.12
N TYR A 340 -3.23 7.27 -13.77
CA TYR A 340 -4.50 7.61 -14.42
C TYR A 340 -5.08 8.86 -13.76
N ILE A 341 -5.13 9.98 -14.48
CA ILE A 341 -5.78 11.21 -13.98
C ILE A 341 -7.29 11.08 -14.13
N ILE A 342 -8.00 11.41 -13.05
CA ILE A 342 -9.44 11.56 -13.03
C ILE A 342 -9.75 12.98 -13.52
N LYS A 343 -10.56 13.12 -14.58
CA LYS A 343 -10.74 14.36 -15.33
C LYS A 343 -12.18 14.78 -15.46
#